data_AF-A0AA35W597-F1
#
_entry.id   AF-A0AA35W597-F1
#
_cell.length_a   1.000
_cell.length_b   1.000
_cell.length_c   1.000
_cell.angle_alpha   90.00
_cell.angle_beta   90.00
_cell.angle_gamma   90.00
#
_symmetry.space_group_name_H-M   'P 1'
#
loop_
_entity.id
_entity.type
_entity.pdbx_description
1 polymer ?
#
loop_
_entity_poly.entity_id
_entity_poly.type
_entity_poly.pdbx_seq_one_letter_code
_entity_poly.pdbx_strand_id
1 'polypeptide(L)'
;MSTLRHPNIVQFLGVAFFPGSRLPALVMERLLTSLHDLLAPDPPPPSGAVTPLSFFSMALKCSVLHNVACGLAYLHERSSPVIHRDLSARNVLLDSEMVAKIADLGVARIVPRVRAAATMTKGPGALVYMPPEAFAPTRSNTEKSKYDASIDVFSLGVVAIFTIGEVFPCDPLEHNYFDEKRGELLGRTELQRRAEYMRYVNEQLRACGQLRGDHPLIRLIQQCLHNLPAKRPGIREVLRLLEEARAGVRDEGSERNKRELVRALQTQPRNQNLERVLRDLVTENAHLQSRVQAKDTELAAAQQRLRRNEEHLQATERENQTLRQELTRKETELTRNKAELTRKEAEVTRAEETIRREQQQIQEMRQRETELVQATDREMALLQQQLGEKHSYTCQVSGPGLTSATVNQPTHVLVQLTDSSGRPYSLPLNVTAQLELVSKATHRTLTRWPGQETAMNRVYRLP
;
A
#
# COMPACT_ATOMS: atom_id res chain seq x y z
N MET A 1 34.51 -0.39 12.32
CA MET A 1 34.08 1.02 12.20
C MET A 1 32.62 1.24 12.62
N SER A 2 31.66 0.44 12.16
CA SER A 2 30.22 0.61 12.45
C SER A 2 29.82 0.81 13.93
N THR A 3 30.55 0.22 14.87
CA THR A 3 30.32 0.32 16.33
C THR A 3 31.09 1.44 17.04
N LEU A 4 31.88 2.24 16.33
CA LEU A 4 32.66 3.34 16.91
C LEU A 4 31.86 4.65 16.84
N ARG A 5 31.73 5.35 17.98
CA ARG A 5 31.07 6.66 18.09
C ARG A 5 31.89 7.51 19.05
N HIS A 6 32.55 8.54 18.53
CA HIS A 6 33.37 9.47 19.32
C HIS A 6 33.60 10.75 18.49
N PRO A 7 33.55 11.96 19.07
CA PRO A 7 33.73 13.21 18.32
C PRO A 7 35.05 13.29 17.54
N ASN A 8 36.10 12.60 18.00
CA ASN A 8 37.42 12.59 17.36
C ASN A 8 37.72 11.31 16.54
N ILE A 9 36.69 10.55 16.14
CA ILE A 9 36.82 9.43 15.19
C ILE A 9 35.85 9.68 14.04
N VAL A 10 36.30 9.53 12.79
CA VAL A 10 35.45 9.75 11.62
C VAL A 10 34.24 8.83 11.63
N GLN A 11 33.06 9.45 11.56
CA GLN A 11 31.78 8.77 11.61
C GLN A 11 31.52 7.96 10.34
N PHE A 12 31.51 6.64 10.47
CA PHE A 12 30.98 5.73 9.46
C PHE A 12 29.45 5.85 9.38
N LEU A 13 28.93 6.12 8.18
CA LEU A 13 27.49 6.31 7.92
C LEU A 13 26.86 5.07 7.30
N GLY A 14 27.55 4.36 6.41
CA GLY A 14 27.01 3.17 5.76
C GLY A 14 27.87 2.62 4.63
N VAL A 15 27.27 1.74 3.83
CA VAL A 15 27.88 1.18 2.62
C VAL A 15 26.98 1.50 1.42
N ALA A 16 27.56 1.96 0.32
CA ALA A 16 26.89 2.14 -0.95
C ALA A 16 27.36 1.08 -1.96
N PHE A 17 26.41 0.53 -2.71
CA PHE A 17 26.67 -0.38 -3.82
C PHE A 17 26.29 0.33 -5.12
N PHE A 18 27.27 0.56 -5.99
CA PHE A 18 27.06 1.25 -7.26
C PHE A 18 26.90 0.24 -8.41
N PRO A 19 25.88 0.37 -9.27
CA PRO A 19 25.74 -0.46 -10.47
C PRO A 19 27.02 -0.43 -11.31
N GLY A 20 27.52 -1.61 -11.70
CA GLY A 20 28.77 -1.77 -12.44
C GLY A 20 30.05 -1.85 -11.59
N SER A 21 30.02 -1.44 -10.31
CA SER A 21 31.14 -1.69 -9.39
C SER A 21 31.07 -3.10 -8.80
N ARG A 22 32.21 -3.80 -8.75
CA ARG A 22 32.36 -5.06 -7.99
C ARG A 22 32.69 -4.83 -6.51
N LEU A 23 33.05 -3.61 -6.12
CA LEU A 23 33.45 -3.27 -4.77
C LEU A 23 32.44 -2.32 -4.10
N PRO A 24 32.07 -2.55 -2.83
CA PRO A 24 31.28 -1.61 -2.05
C PRO A 24 32.08 -0.35 -1.74
N ALA A 25 31.41 0.80 -1.71
CA ALA A 25 31.97 2.05 -1.23
C ALA A 25 31.61 2.28 0.25
N LEU A 26 32.59 2.66 1.06
CA LEU A 26 32.36 3.08 2.44
C LEU A 26 31.87 4.54 2.44
N VAL A 27 30.72 4.78 3.06
CA VAL A 27 30.15 6.13 3.24
C VAL A 27 30.48 6.59 4.65
N MET A 28 31.12 7.76 4.76
CA MET A 28 31.53 8.40 6.00
C MET A 28 31.09 9.87 6.00
N GLU A 29 31.13 10.52 7.15
CA GLU A 29 30.96 11.98 7.21
C GLU A 29 31.99 12.71 6.33
N ARG A 30 31.62 13.90 5.84
CA ARG A 30 32.51 14.75 5.03
C ARG A 30 33.26 15.73 5.93
N LEU A 31 34.58 15.71 5.85
CA LEU A 31 35.48 16.64 6.53
C LEU A 31 35.93 17.74 5.55
N LEU A 32 36.48 18.83 6.08
CA LEU A 32 36.87 20.02 5.30
C LEU A 32 38.24 19.87 4.64
N THR A 33 39.19 19.23 5.33
CA THR A 33 40.54 18.92 4.81
C THR A 33 41.21 17.82 5.63
N SER A 34 42.36 17.30 5.17
CA SER A 34 43.29 16.55 6.01
C SER A 34 44.32 17.48 6.66
N LEU A 35 44.87 17.09 7.81
CA LEU A 35 45.95 17.82 8.48
C LEU A 35 47.21 17.87 7.60
N HIS A 36 47.47 16.83 6.80
CA HIS A 36 48.53 16.83 5.81
C HIS A 36 48.30 17.87 4.70
N ASP A 37 47.11 17.92 4.10
CA ASP A 37 46.81 18.88 3.03
C ASP A 37 46.75 20.34 3.54
N LEU A 38 46.53 20.55 4.86
CA LEU A 38 46.63 21.85 5.51
C LEU A 38 48.09 22.30 5.72
N LEU A 39 48.97 21.38 6.15
CA LEU A 39 50.37 21.68 6.50
C LEU A 39 51.31 21.66 5.27
N ALA A 40 51.05 20.76 4.32
CA ALA A 40 51.83 20.57 3.09
C ALA A 40 50.88 20.42 1.88
N PRO A 41 50.18 21.50 1.48
CA PRO A 41 49.36 21.49 0.27
C PRO A 41 50.20 21.24 -0.99
N ASP A 42 49.61 20.50 -1.94
CA ASP A 42 50.17 20.18 -3.25
C ASP A 42 49.21 20.69 -4.36
N PRO A 43 49.65 21.57 -5.28
CA PRO A 43 50.98 22.20 -5.34
C PRO A 43 51.24 23.16 -4.17
N PRO A 44 52.51 23.39 -3.80
CA PRO A 44 52.86 24.34 -2.76
C PRO A 44 52.43 25.77 -3.15
N PRO A 45 52.02 26.60 -2.18
CA PRO A 45 51.52 27.95 -2.42
C PRO A 45 52.63 28.87 -2.93
N PRO A 46 52.29 29.93 -3.69
CA PRO A 46 53.25 30.96 -4.07
C PRO A 46 53.91 31.59 -2.84
N SER A 47 55.22 31.85 -2.91
CA SER A 47 55.97 32.51 -1.84
C SER A 47 55.31 33.83 -1.41
N GLY A 48 55.00 33.97 -0.13
CA GLY A 48 54.35 35.16 0.43
C GLY A 48 52.83 35.21 0.28
N ALA A 49 52.19 34.18 -0.31
CA ALA A 49 50.74 34.07 -0.28
C ALA A 49 50.22 33.86 1.16
N VAL A 50 49.14 34.55 1.53
CA VAL A 50 48.38 34.22 2.75
C VAL A 50 47.66 32.89 2.50
N THR A 51 47.94 31.91 3.33
CA THR A 51 47.42 30.53 3.19
C THR A 51 46.58 30.16 4.40
N PRO A 52 45.80 29.06 4.34
CA PRO A 52 45.16 28.50 5.54
C PRO A 52 46.16 28.33 6.70
N LEU A 53 47.37 27.85 6.43
CA LEU A 53 48.43 27.66 7.42
C LEU A 53 48.78 28.96 8.18
N SER A 54 48.71 30.13 7.53
CA SER A 54 48.94 31.44 8.16
C SER A 54 47.97 31.75 9.31
N PHE A 55 46.82 31.07 9.37
CA PHE A 55 45.83 31.20 10.44
C PHE A 55 45.83 30.01 11.41
N PHE A 56 46.67 29.00 11.21
CA PHE A 56 46.74 27.79 12.05
C PHE A 56 47.56 28.03 13.32
N SER A 57 46.98 28.81 14.24
CA SER A 57 47.61 29.25 15.49
C SER A 57 48.11 28.10 16.37
N MET A 58 49.03 28.38 17.30
CA MET A 58 49.51 27.37 18.25
C MET A 58 48.40 26.81 19.14
N ALA A 59 47.36 27.58 19.45
CA ALA A 59 46.17 27.11 20.18
C ALA A 59 45.39 26.05 19.37
N LEU A 60 45.24 26.27 18.06
CA LEU A 60 44.61 25.32 17.15
C LEU A 60 45.47 24.08 16.95
N LYS A 61 46.79 24.21 16.74
CA LYS A 61 47.74 23.10 16.71
C LYS A 61 47.63 22.21 17.95
N CYS A 62 47.64 22.80 19.14
CA CYS A 62 47.50 22.05 20.40
C CYS A 62 46.12 21.39 20.54
N SER A 63 45.05 22.05 20.09
CA SER A 63 43.69 21.50 20.13
C SER A 63 43.51 20.33 19.16
N VAL A 64 44.09 20.40 17.96
CA VAL A 64 44.15 19.29 16.99
C VAL A 64 44.89 18.08 17.58
N LEU A 65 46.08 18.29 18.16
CA LEU A 65 46.84 17.19 18.79
C LEU A 65 46.08 16.56 19.97
N HIS A 66 45.44 17.39 20.80
CA HIS A 66 44.58 16.94 21.89
C HIS A 66 43.38 16.14 21.38
N ASN A 67 42.71 16.59 20.32
CA ASN A 67 41.62 15.85 19.68
C ASN A 67 42.07 14.47 19.17
N VAL A 68 43.25 14.38 18.52
CA VAL A 68 43.82 13.08 18.11
C VAL A 68 44.12 12.20 19.33
N ALA A 69 44.69 12.75 20.41
CA ALA A 69 44.93 12.00 21.65
C ALA A 69 43.62 11.49 22.29
N CYS A 70 42.53 12.27 22.29
CA CYS A 70 41.22 11.82 22.74
C CYS A 70 40.67 10.69 21.87
N GLY A 71 40.84 10.79 20.53
CA GLY A 71 40.48 9.72 19.60
C GLY A 71 41.23 8.42 19.88
N LEU A 72 42.54 8.50 20.09
CA LEU A 72 43.36 7.34 20.46
C LEU A 72 42.96 6.76 21.81
N ALA A 73 42.73 7.59 22.84
CA ALA A 73 42.27 7.12 24.15
C ALA A 73 40.96 6.34 24.04
N TYR A 74 39.99 6.87 23.28
CA TYR A 74 38.74 6.17 22.99
C TYR A 74 38.92 4.83 22.23
N LEU A 75 39.97 4.66 21.42
CA LEU A 75 40.28 3.41 20.74
C LEU A 75 41.01 2.42 21.67
N HIS A 76 41.97 2.91 22.46
CA HIS A 76 42.86 2.12 23.32
C HIS A 76 42.19 1.63 24.60
N GLU A 77 41.35 2.45 25.23
CA GLU A 77 40.75 2.16 26.56
C GLU A 77 39.46 1.31 26.49
N ARG A 78 39.13 0.76 25.31
CA ARG A 78 37.97 -0.10 25.12
C ARG A 78 38.19 -1.46 25.79
N SER A 79 37.10 -2.11 26.19
CA SER A 79 37.10 -3.50 26.70
C SER A 79 37.79 -4.50 25.74
N SER A 80 37.72 -4.24 24.44
CA SER A 80 38.65 -4.80 23.47
C SER A 80 39.37 -3.66 22.75
N PRO A 81 40.64 -3.38 23.10
CA PRO A 81 41.41 -2.29 22.52
C PRO A 81 41.53 -2.39 21.00
N VAL A 82 41.45 -1.24 20.35
CA VAL A 82 41.68 -1.07 18.91
C VAL A 82 42.96 -0.28 18.72
N ILE A 83 43.95 -0.85 18.03
CA ILE A 83 45.20 -0.15 17.69
C ILE A 83 45.08 0.35 16.24
N HIS A 84 45.39 1.63 16.00
CA HIS A 84 45.22 2.30 14.72
C HIS A 84 46.22 1.82 13.67
N ARG A 85 47.51 1.79 14.04
CA ARG A 85 48.67 1.31 13.27
C ARG A 85 49.09 2.15 12.07
N ASP A 86 48.19 2.90 11.44
CA ASP A 86 48.52 3.84 10.35
C ASP A 86 48.15 5.29 10.71
N LEU A 87 48.51 5.72 11.92
CA LEU A 87 48.23 7.10 12.33
C LEU A 87 49.22 8.04 11.62
N SER A 88 48.70 8.92 10.78
CA SER A 88 49.48 9.89 10.01
C SER A 88 48.70 11.20 9.86
N ALA A 89 49.36 12.29 9.47
CA ALA A 89 48.67 13.55 9.22
C ALA A 89 47.66 13.47 8.05
N ARG A 90 47.77 12.48 7.15
CA ARG A 90 46.77 12.23 6.09
C ARG A 90 45.50 11.58 6.66
N ASN A 91 45.66 10.77 7.71
CA ASN A 91 44.58 10.08 8.43
C ASN A 91 44.06 10.87 9.64
N VAL A 92 44.47 12.13 9.81
CA VAL A 92 43.84 13.10 10.71
C VAL A 92 43.09 14.10 9.85
N LEU A 93 41.76 14.09 9.92
CA LEU A 93 40.88 14.97 9.16
C LEU A 93 40.29 16.05 10.07
N LEU A 94 39.96 17.21 9.49
CA LEU A 94 39.50 18.41 10.20
C LEU A 94 38.11 18.79 9.69
N ASP A 95 37.14 18.99 10.59
CA ASP A 95 35.81 19.50 10.21
C ASP A 95 35.75 21.04 10.15
N SER A 96 34.55 21.58 9.88
CA SER A 96 34.29 23.02 9.81
C SER A 96 34.44 23.76 11.15
N GLU A 97 34.60 23.05 12.27
CA GLU A 97 34.89 23.63 13.57
C GLU A 97 36.37 23.48 13.96
N MET A 98 37.21 22.99 13.04
CA MET A 98 38.61 22.62 13.26
C MET A 98 38.80 21.51 14.31
N VAL A 99 37.77 20.72 14.57
CA VAL A 99 37.88 19.53 15.43
C VAL A 99 38.54 18.41 14.63
N ALA A 100 39.61 17.83 15.18
CA ALA A 100 40.33 16.75 14.52
C ALA A 100 39.65 15.39 14.76
N LYS A 101 39.57 14.58 13.70
CA LYS A 101 39.00 13.24 13.71
C LYS A 101 39.96 12.26 13.04
N ILE A 102 40.18 11.11 13.69
CA ILE A 102 41.01 10.04 13.14
C ILE A 102 40.20 9.26 12.10
N ALA A 103 40.78 9.11 10.90
CA ALA A 103 40.25 8.43 9.73
C ALA A 103 41.07 7.18 9.39
N ASP A 104 40.65 6.44 8.37
CA ASP A 104 41.29 5.22 7.86
C ASP A 104 41.70 4.18 8.91
N LEU A 105 40.68 3.55 9.49
CA LEU A 105 40.83 2.35 10.32
C LEU A 105 41.00 1.06 9.47
N GLY A 106 41.43 1.17 8.20
CA GLY A 106 41.53 0.04 7.27
C GLY A 106 42.52 -1.05 7.68
N VAL A 107 43.58 -0.69 8.41
CA VAL A 107 44.55 -1.63 9.02
C VAL A 107 44.39 -1.80 10.53
N ALA A 108 43.41 -1.12 11.13
CA ALA A 108 43.19 -1.16 12.58
C ALA A 108 42.76 -2.55 13.04
N ARG A 109 43.23 -2.98 14.22
CA ARG A 109 42.94 -4.33 14.73
C ARG A 109 42.42 -4.34 16.16
N ILE A 110 41.37 -5.13 16.35
CA ILE A 110 40.84 -5.58 17.64
C ILE A 110 41.79 -6.66 18.19
N VAL A 111 42.10 -6.63 19.49
CA VAL A 111 43.08 -7.55 20.11
C VAL A 111 42.42 -8.73 20.83
N PRO A 112 42.47 -9.96 20.25
CA PRO A 112 42.48 -11.20 21.06
C PRO A 112 43.71 -12.11 20.85
N ARG A 113 44.21 -12.26 19.62
CA ARG A 113 45.43 -13.04 19.27
C ARG A 113 46.10 -12.42 18.04
N VAL A 114 47.42 -12.21 18.08
CA VAL A 114 48.14 -11.37 17.08
C VAL A 114 49.09 -12.20 16.21
N ARG A 115 48.90 -12.15 14.88
CA ARG A 115 49.95 -12.33 13.86
C ARG A 115 50.22 -10.96 13.23
N ALA A 116 51.45 -10.47 13.32
CA ALA A 116 51.70 -9.03 13.34
C ALA A 116 52.26 -8.39 12.06
N ALA A 117 53.24 -9.03 11.39
CA ALA A 117 54.08 -8.37 10.38
C ALA A 117 53.44 -8.18 8.98
N ALA A 118 52.39 -8.93 8.64
CA ALA A 118 51.96 -9.10 7.25
C ALA A 118 50.92 -8.09 6.72
N THR A 119 50.46 -7.11 7.51
CA THR A 119 49.34 -6.22 7.12
C THR A 119 49.52 -4.75 7.52
N MET A 120 50.73 -4.21 7.39
CA MET A 120 50.93 -2.75 7.42
C MET A 120 51.04 -2.23 5.99
N THR A 121 50.31 -1.17 5.66
CA THR A 121 50.27 -0.60 4.31
C THR A 121 51.61 0.08 4.00
N LYS A 122 52.33 -0.44 3.00
CA LYS A 122 53.58 0.18 2.51
C LYS A 122 53.26 1.27 1.48
N GLY A 123 52.66 2.37 1.93
CA GLY A 123 52.42 3.57 1.12
C GLY A 123 53.61 4.54 1.15
N PRO A 124 53.83 5.35 0.09
CA PRO A 124 54.81 6.44 0.13
C PRO A 124 54.53 7.39 1.30
N GLY A 125 55.55 7.71 2.10
CA GLY A 125 55.44 8.59 3.26
C GLY A 125 54.81 7.98 4.52
N ALA A 126 54.19 6.79 4.48
CA ALA A 126 53.66 6.14 5.69
C ALA A 126 54.79 5.71 6.65
N LEU A 127 55.94 5.32 6.10
CA LEU A 127 57.09 4.82 6.88
C LEU A 127 57.66 5.84 7.88
N VAL A 128 57.51 7.15 7.65
CA VAL A 128 58.09 8.15 8.58
C VAL A 128 57.32 8.27 9.90
N TYR A 129 56.06 7.80 9.94
CA TYR A 129 55.23 7.70 11.14
C TYR A 129 55.41 6.37 11.87
N MET A 130 56.12 5.40 11.26
CA MET A 130 56.26 4.05 11.79
C MET A 130 57.26 4.04 12.95
N PRO A 131 56.89 3.49 14.12
CA PRO A 131 57.82 3.32 15.23
C PRO A 131 58.85 2.27 14.87
N PRO A 132 60.05 2.39 15.43
CA PRO A 132 61.18 1.89 14.68
C PRO A 132 61.42 0.38 14.97
N GLU A 133 60.81 -0.17 16.03
CA GLU A 133 60.65 -1.62 16.24
C GLU A 133 59.74 -2.31 15.20
N ALA A 134 58.89 -1.57 14.48
CA ALA A 134 58.02 -2.18 13.45
C ALA A 134 58.78 -2.59 12.19
N PHE A 135 60.02 -2.12 12.01
CA PHE A 135 60.96 -2.57 10.98
C PHE A 135 61.78 -3.80 11.39
N ALA A 136 61.77 -4.20 12.66
CA ALA A 136 62.56 -5.32 13.11
C ALA A 136 62.05 -6.64 12.50
N PRO A 137 62.93 -7.50 11.94
CA PRO A 137 62.53 -8.82 11.46
C PRO A 137 61.99 -9.64 12.63
N THR A 138 60.83 -10.25 12.43
CA THR A 138 60.16 -11.08 13.44
C THR A 138 60.92 -12.39 13.64
N ARG A 139 61.94 -12.34 14.50
CA ARG A 139 62.75 -13.51 14.85
C ARG A 139 61.89 -14.50 15.66
N SER A 140 61.58 -15.61 15.00
CA SER A 140 60.74 -16.73 15.48
C SER A 140 59.22 -16.54 15.37
N ASN A 141 58.55 -17.65 15.02
CA ASN A 141 57.08 -17.81 15.08
C ASN A 141 56.54 -17.91 16.52
N THR A 142 57.40 -17.76 17.53
CA THR A 142 57.13 -18.05 18.95
C THR A 142 57.19 -16.81 19.84
N GLU A 143 58.04 -15.84 19.52
CA GLU A 143 58.06 -14.56 20.24
C GLU A 143 56.98 -13.62 19.71
N LYS A 144 55.96 -13.41 20.55
CA LYS A 144 54.88 -12.47 20.29
C LYS A 144 55.44 -11.05 20.25
N SER A 145 55.71 -10.54 19.04
CA SER A 145 55.82 -9.09 18.82
C SER A 145 54.49 -8.46 19.24
N LYS A 146 54.44 -7.96 20.48
CA LYS A 146 53.30 -7.22 21.02
C LYS A 146 53.33 -5.82 20.42
N TYR A 147 52.82 -5.71 19.21
CA TYR A 147 52.40 -4.43 18.67
C TYR A 147 51.25 -3.94 19.56
N ASP A 148 51.55 -3.05 20.50
CA ASP A 148 50.64 -2.50 21.51
C ASP A 148 50.24 -1.05 21.17
N ALA A 149 49.52 -0.39 22.07
CA ALA A 149 49.06 0.99 21.91
C ALA A 149 50.20 2.02 21.73
N SER A 150 51.44 1.69 22.13
CA SER A 150 52.58 2.61 22.08
C SER A 150 53.08 2.91 20.66
N ILE A 151 52.64 2.13 19.67
CA ILE A 151 52.88 2.41 18.25
C ILE A 151 52.16 3.68 17.82
N ASP A 152 50.87 3.76 18.14
CA ASP A 152 50.06 4.94 17.82
C ASP A 152 50.56 6.18 18.59
N VAL A 153 51.12 5.99 19.80
CA VAL A 153 51.76 7.06 20.60
C VAL A 153 53.03 7.57 19.91
N PHE A 154 53.87 6.71 19.34
CA PHE A 154 55.03 7.14 18.55
C PHE A 154 54.59 7.91 17.31
N SER A 155 53.62 7.37 16.56
CA SER A 155 53.08 8.02 15.37
C SER A 155 52.47 9.39 15.69
N LEU A 156 51.81 9.54 16.86
CA LEU A 156 51.34 10.82 17.37
C LEU A 156 52.50 11.79 17.66
N GLY A 157 53.65 11.30 18.16
CA GLY A 157 54.87 12.10 18.30
C GLY A 157 55.37 12.65 16.96
N VAL A 158 55.30 11.87 15.88
CA VAL A 158 55.64 12.32 14.52
C VAL A 158 54.62 13.32 13.98
N VAL A 159 53.32 13.08 14.21
CA VAL A 159 52.25 14.05 13.87
C VAL A 159 52.44 15.36 14.64
N ALA A 160 52.83 15.32 15.91
CA ALA A 160 53.11 16.51 16.72
C ALA A 160 54.31 17.31 16.18
N ILE A 161 55.40 16.65 15.76
CA ILE A 161 56.51 17.31 15.06
C ILE A 161 56.01 18.07 13.84
N PHE A 162 55.27 17.41 12.94
CA PHE A 162 54.81 18.03 11.70
C PHE A 162 53.82 19.18 11.96
N THR A 163 52.90 18.99 12.91
CA THR A 163 51.86 19.97 13.26
C THR A 163 52.44 21.23 13.89
N ILE A 164 53.44 21.09 14.76
CA ILE A 164 54.05 22.23 15.48
C ILE A 164 55.11 22.89 14.61
N GLY A 165 56.01 22.10 14.03
CA GLY A 165 57.15 22.55 13.24
C GLY A 165 56.82 23.04 11.83
N GLU A 166 55.64 22.71 11.29
CA GLU A 166 55.16 23.04 9.93
C GLU A 166 56.01 22.49 8.77
N VAL A 167 57.00 21.66 9.08
CA VAL A 167 57.88 20.99 8.11
C VAL A 167 57.56 19.51 8.11
N PHE A 168 57.26 18.95 6.93
CA PHE A 168 57.03 17.51 6.80
C PHE A 168 58.31 16.76 7.20
N PRO A 169 58.26 15.84 8.18
CA PRO A 169 59.42 15.03 8.52
C PRO A 169 59.70 14.08 7.36
N CYS A 170 60.82 14.29 6.68
CA CYS A 170 61.40 13.32 5.75
C CYS A 170 62.29 12.37 6.53
N ASP A 171 62.40 11.13 6.09
CA ASP A 171 63.46 10.24 6.55
C ASP A 171 64.63 10.32 5.55
N PRO A 172 65.84 10.78 5.95
CA PRO A 172 67.04 10.66 5.12
C PRO A 172 67.43 9.18 5.01
N LEU A 173 66.89 8.53 3.97
CA LEU A 173 66.84 7.09 3.69
C LEU A 173 68.18 6.34 3.55
N GLU A 174 69.32 6.95 3.85
CA GLU A 174 70.63 6.35 3.54
C GLU A 174 71.16 5.35 4.59
N HIS A 175 70.68 5.40 5.84
CA HIS A 175 71.23 4.56 6.91
C HIS A 175 70.11 3.90 7.74
N ASN A 176 69.75 2.68 7.33
CA ASN A 176 68.73 1.83 7.93
C ASN A 176 68.77 1.84 9.47
N TYR A 177 67.66 2.24 10.09
CA TYR A 177 67.46 2.19 11.55
C TYR A 177 67.82 0.83 12.19
N PHE A 178 67.61 -0.25 11.44
CA PHE A 178 67.92 -1.62 11.81
C PHE A 178 69.04 -2.16 10.91
N ASP A 179 70.16 -2.57 11.48
CA ASP A 179 71.21 -3.27 10.74
C ASP A 179 70.74 -4.71 10.51
N GLU A 180 70.30 -5.04 9.29
CA GLU A 180 69.82 -6.38 8.95
C GLU A 180 70.87 -7.48 9.13
N LYS A 181 72.16 -7.16 9.01
CA LYS A 181 73.26 -8.13 9.13
C LYS A 181 73.59 -8.43 10.59
N ARG A 182 73.58 -7.40 11.45
CA ARG A 182 73.85 -7.52 12.90
C ARG A 182 72.61 -7.89 13.68
N GLY A 183 71.44 -7.52 13.18
CA GLY A 183 70.17 -7.79 13.83
C GLY A 183 69.81 -6.82 14.96
N GLU A 184 70.39 -5.63 14.97
CA GLU A 184 70.33 -4.66 16.05
C GLU A 184 69.99 -3.26 15.54
N LEU A 185 69.58 -2.39 16.45
CA LEU A 185 69.32 -0.99 16.17
C LEU A 185 70.63 -0.23 15.99
N LEU A 186 70.74 0.63 14.96
CA LEU A 186 71.86 1.55 14.88
C LEU A 186 71.90 2.44 16.14
N GLY A 187 73.11 2.73 16.63
CA GLY A 187 73.37 3.38 17.93
C GLY A 187 72.97 4.86 18.04
N ARG A 188 71.90 5.31 17.38
CA ARG A 188 71.30 6.64 17.50
C ARG A 188 69.83 6.52 17.92
N THR A 189 69.38 7.45 18.76
CA THR A 189 67.95 7.55 19.13
C THR A 189 67.15 8.20 18.01
N GLU A 190 65.84 7.94 17.94
CA GLU A 190 64.92 8.62 17.01
C GLU A 190 64.92 10.14 17.22
N LEU A 191 65.07 10.60 18.46
CA LEU A 191 65.23 12.01 18.78
C LEU A 191 66.50 12.62 18.17
N GLN A 192 67.61 11.88 18.13
CA GLN A 192 68.83 12.31 17.45
C GLN A 192 68.66 12.33 15.92
N ARG A 193 67.97 11.33 15.33
CA ARG A 193 67.64 11.33 13.89
C ARG A 193 66.77 12.52 13.50
N ARG A 194 65.86 12.93 14.39
CA ARG A 194 64.88 14.01 14.17
C ARG A 194 65.29 15.35 14.82
N ALA A 195 66.57 15.52 15.15
CA ALA A 195 67.07 16.71 15.84
C ALA A 195 66.82 18.01 15.06
N GLU A 196 66.90 17.98 13.73
CA GLU A 196 66.54 19.11 12.88
C GLU A 196 65.04 19.44 12.94
N TYR A 197 64.16 18.44 12.94
CA TYR A 197 62.73 18.69 13.10
C TYR A 197 62.39 19.24 14.50
N MET A 198 63.12 18.81 15.53
CA MET A 198 63.04 19.44 16.85
C MET A 198 63.54 20.89 16.86
N ARG A 199 64.46 21.29 15.97
CA ARG A 199 64.86 22.70 15.81
C ARG A 199 63.69 23.54 15.29
N TYR A 200 62.97 23.09 14.25
CA TYR A 200 61.78 23.78 13.75
C TYR A 200 60.66 23.87 14.80
N VAL A 201 60.41 22.81 15.56
CA VAL A 201 59.47 22.83 16.70
C VAL A 201 59.87 23.91 17.73
N ASN A 202 61.15 24.00 18.09
CA ASN A 202 61.66 25.03 19.01
C ASN A 202 61.55 26.45 18.44
N GLU A 203 61.81 26.64 17.14
CA GLU A 203 61.68 27.93 16.45
C GLU A 203 60.22 28.42 16.46
N GLN A 204 59.27 27.54 16.15
CA GLN A 204 57.83 27.83 16.18
C GLN A 204 57.34 28.17 17.60
N LEU A 205 57.82 27.45 18.63
CA LEU A 205 57.50 27.76 20.04
C LEU A 205 58.14 29.07 20.53
N ARG A 206 59.30 29.47 19.98
CA ARG A 206 59.89 30.80 20.24
C ARG A 206 59.09 31.90 19.56
N ALA A 207 58.70 31.70 18.30
CA ALA A 207 57.97 32.69 17.51
C ALA A 207 56.62 33.08 18.14
N CYS A 208 55.91 32.12 18.76
CA CYS A 208 54.67 32.40 19.51
C CYS A 208 54.90 32.77 20.99
N GLY A 209 56.15 32.97 21.43
CA GLY A 209 56.49 33.38 22.80
C GLY A 209 56.28 32.33 23.90
N GLN A 210 56.03 31.07 23.53
CA GLN A 210 55.71 29.97 24.45
C GLN A 210 56.95 29.24 24.98
N LEU A 211 58.07 29.24 24.25
CA LEU A 211 59.27 28.52 24.70
C LEU A 211 59.86 29.16 25.96
N ARG A 212 59.55 28.55 27.12
CA ARG A 212 60.08 28.91 28.44
C ARG A 212 60.51 27.65 29.17
N GLY A 213 61.82 27.45 29.31
CA GLY A 213 62.38 26.30 30.01
C GLY A 213 61.89 24.96 29.44
N ASP A 214 61.36 24.12 30.31
CA ASP A 214 60.86 22.78 30.00
C ASP A 214 59.40 22.81 29.49
N HIS A 215 59.23 22.88 28.17
CA HIS A 215 57.91 23.03 27.55
C HIS A 215 57.15 21.69 27.42
N PRO A 216 55.86 21.60 27.81
CA PRO A 216 55.11 20.32 27.80
C PRO A 216 55.08 19.61 26.44
N LEU A 217 54.96 20.35 25.33
CA LEU A 217 55.01 19.77 23.97
C LEU A 217 56.37 19.18 23.60
N ILE A 218 57.47 19.74 24.13
CA ILE A 218 58.81 19.21 23.89
C ILE A 218 58.97 17.89 24.64
N ARG A 219 58.58 17.84 25.93
CA ARG A 219 58.53 16.61 26.71
C ARG A 219 57.68 15.54 26.02
N LEU A 220 56.48 15.91 25.57
CA LEU A 220 55.57 15.02 24.86
C LEU A 220 56.24 14.37 23.65
N ILE A 221 56.81 15.17 22.74
CA ILE A 221 57.47 14.65 21.54
C ILE A 221 58.66 13.76 21.91
N GLN A 222 59.50 14.18 22.85
CA GLN A 222 60.67 13.40 23.31
C GLN A 222 60.27 12.05 23.91
N GLN A 223 59.20 12.00 24.70
CA GLN A 223 58.70 10.77 25.32
C GLN A 223 57.99 9.86 24.30
N CYS A 224 57.16 10.41 23.41
CA CYS A 224 56.50 9.65 22.35
C CYS A 224 57.50 9.00 21.39
N LEU A 225 58.58 9.70 21.03
CA LEU A 225 59.61 9.23 20.09
C LEU A 225 60.70 8.36 20.74
N HIS A 226 60.45 7.79 21.92
CA HIS A 226 61.42 6.89 22.54
C HIS A 226 61.53 5.56 21.76
N ASN A 227 62.76 5.13 21.44
CA ASN A 227 63.02 3.89 20.68
C ASN A 227 62.36 2.66 21.32
N LEU A 228 62.49 2.50 22.65
CA LEU A 228 61.83 1.42 23.39
C LEU A 228 60.33 1.69 23.61
N PRO A 229 59.41 0.81 23.16
CA PRO A 229 57.96 0.93 23.37
C PRO A 229 57.55 1.18 24.82
N ALA A 230 58.09 0.40 25.76
CA ALA A 230 57.75 0.45 27.19
C ALA A 230 58.22 1.72 27.93
N LYS A 231 58.89 2.64 27.25
CA LYS A 231 59.29 3.96 27.78
C LYS A 231 58.46 5.11 27.21
N ARG A 232 57.58 4.84 26.23
CA ARG A 232 56.62 5.82 25.71
C ARG A 232 55.50 6.04 26.75
N PRO A 233 54.91 7.24 26.80
CA PRO A 233 53.88 7.56 27.78
C PRO A 233 52.57 6.83 27.44
N GLY A 234 51.81 6.46 28.48
CA GLY A 234 50.44 5.99 28.29
C GLY A 234 49.53 7.12 27.77
N ILE A 235 48.45 6.79 27.08
CA ILE A 235 47.62 7.80 26.39
C ILE A 235 46.98 8.85 27.33
N ARG A 236 46.80 8.51 28.61
CA ARG A 236 46.37 9.47 29.65
C ARG A 236 47.44 10.51 30.01
N GLU A 237 48.72 10.12 30.00
CA GLU A 237 49.83 11.05 30.24
C GLU A 237 50.07 11.95 29.01
N VAL A 238 49.89 11.41 27.81
CA VAL A 238 49.83 12.19 26.55
C VAL A 238 48.75 13.27 26.64
N LEU A 239 47.53 12.92 27.07
CA LEU A 239 46.45 13.88 27.28
C LEU A 239 46.81 14.95 28.30
N ARG A 240 47.33 14.55 29.48
CA ARG A 240 47.76 15.47 30.54
C ARG A 240 48.80 16.49 30.05
N LEU A 241 49.80 16.04 29.27
CA LEU A 241 50.83 16.92 28.69
C LEU A 241 50.26 17.88 27.63
N LEU A 242 49.24 17.45 26.88
CA LEU A 242 48.54 18.29 25.89
C LEU A 242 47.59 19.30 26.55
N GLU A 243 46.93 18.94 27.64
CA GLU A 243 46.16 19.88 28.48
C GLU A 243 47.07 20.93 29.12
N GLU A 244 48.21 20.51 29.69
CA GLU A 244 49.24 21.40 30.23
C GLU A 244 49.79 22.36 29.16
N ALA A 245 50.05 21.86 27.94
CA ALA A 245 50.42 22.70 26.80
C ALA A 245 49.32 23.71 26.42
N ARG A 246 48.07 23.27 26.29
CA ARG A 246 46.92 24.13 25.93
C ARG A 246 46.70 25.24 26.95
N ALA A 247 46.81 24.94 28.25
CA ALA A 247 46.69 25.94 29.32
C ALA A 247 47.82 26.99 29.29
N GLY A 248 49.00 26.64 28.76
CA GLY A 248 50.10 27.58 28.55
C GLY A 248 49.95 28.51 27.33
N VAL A 249 49.00 28.23 26.43
CA VAL A 249 48.75 29.06 25.24
C VAL A 249 47.86 30.25 25.57
N ARG A 250 48.32 31.46 25.27
CA ARG A 250 47.46 32.66 25.26
C ARG A 250 46.48 32.56 24.09
N ASP A 251 45.19 32.59 24.40
CA ASP A 251 44.10 32.39 23.42
C ASP A 251 43.68 33.69 22.68
N GLU A 252 44.43 34.78 22.84
CA GLU A 252 44.17 36.09 22.24
C GLU A 252 44.07 36.00 20.71
N GLY A 253 42.86 36.11 20.17
CA GLY A 253 42.58 36.03 18.72
C GLY A 253 42.46 34.60 18.16
N SER A 254 42.53 33.57 19.00
CA SER A 254 42.38 32.15 18.61
C SER A 254 41.10 31.85 17.84
N GLU A 255 39.95 32.34 18.32
CA GLU A 255 38.65 32.22 17.66
C GLU A 255 38.58 33.03 16.33
N ARG A 256 39.28 34.16 16.23
CA ARG A 256 39.41 34.89 14.95
C ARG A 256 40.23 34.08 13.94
N ASN A 257 41.36 33.55 14.38
CA ASN A 257 42.23 32.70 13.58
C ASN A 257 41.49 31.44 13.10
N LYS A 258 40.70 30.79 13.96
CA LYS A 258 39.80 29.69 13.60
C LYS A 258 38.84 30.08 12.47
N ARG A 259 38.18 31.24 12.57
CA ARG A 259 37.23 31.72 11.55
C ARG A 259 37.91 32.00 10.21
N GLU A 260 39.03 32.70 10.19
CA GLU A 260 39.76 32.97 8.94
C GLU A 260 40.37 31.69 8.33
N LEU A 261 40.83 30.74 9.15
CA LEU A 261 41.29 29.41 8.71
C LEU A 261 40.16 28.63 8.02
N VAL A 262 39.01 28.50 8.68
CA VAL A 262 37.83 27.80 8.12
C VAL A 262 37.36 28.49 6.83
N ARG A 263 37.31 29.82 6.82
CA ARG A 263 36.96 30.61 5.64
C ARG A 263 37.93 30.36 4.48
N ALA A 264 39.24 30.41 4.73
CA ALA A 264 40.26 30.18 3.73
C ALA A 264 40.21 28.74 3.16
N LEU A 265 39.89 27.75 3.99
CA LEU A 265 39.69 26.37 3.55
C LEU A 265 38.39 26.20 2.74
N GLN A 266 37.30 26.85 3.14
CA GLN A 266 36.02 26.83 2.41
C GLN A 266 36.12 27.52 1.04
N THR A 267 36.92 28.60 0.91
CA THR A 267 37.13 29.30 -0.36
C THR A 267 38.06 28.57 -1.34
N GLN A 268 38.68 27.45 -0.95
CA GLN A 268 39.46 26.65 -1.89
C GLN A 268 38.57 26.10 -3.01
N PRO A 269 39.01 26.13 -4.29
CA PRO A 269 38.19 25.69 -5.42
C PRO A 269 37.66 24.25 -5.28
N ARG A 270 38.44 23.35 -4.66
CA ARG A 270 38.04 21.98 -4.33
C ARG A 270 36.78 21.97 -3.46
N ASN A 271 36.79 22.70 -2.35
CA ASN A 271 35.68 22.73 -1.40
C ASN A 271 34.45 23.45 -1.97
N GLN A 272 34.63 24.59 -2.66
CA GLN A 272 33.52 25.28 -3.35
C GLN A 272 32.83 24.40 -4.39
N ASN A 273 33.60 23.65 -5.20
CA ASN A 273 33.05 22.73 -6.19
C ASN A 273 32.26 21.57 -5.54
N LEU A 274 32.81 20.96 -4.47
CA LEU A 274 32.11 19.91 -3.72
C LEU A 274 30.82 20.42 -3.07
N GLU A 275 30.83 21.62 -2.49
CA GLU A 275 29.64 22.22 -1.88
C GLU A 275 28.56 22.58 -2.90
N ARG A 276 28.95 23.03 -4.11
CA ARG A 276 27.99 23.23 -5.22
C ARG A 276 27.30 21.92 -5.57
N VAL A 277 28.09 20.88 -5.89
CA VAL A 277 27.54 19.55 -6.23
C VAL A 277 26.65 19.00 -5.12
N LEU A 278 27.01 19.20 -3.85
CA LEU A 278 26.20 18.78 -2.71
C LEU A 278 24.87 19.55 -2.63
N ARG A 279 24.85 20.87 -2.86
CA ARG A 279 23.62 21.67 -2.92
C ARG A 279 22.71 21.23 -4.07
N ASP A 280 23.29 20.98 -5.24
CA ASP A 280 22.57 20.54 -6.43
C ASP A 280 21.89 19.17 -6.17
N LEU A 281 22.64 18.20 -5.63
CA LEU A 281 22.12 16.87 -5.26
C LEU A 281 21.06 16.92 -4.14
N VAL A 282 21.21 17.79 -3.14
CA VAL A 282 20.20 17.96 -2.08
C VAL A 282 18.90 18.53 -2.67
N THR A 283 19.01 19.47 -3.60
CA THR A 283 17.85 20.08 -4.29
C THR A 283 17.15 19.04 -5.18
N GLU A 284 17.91 18.27 -5.95
CA GLU A 284 17.38 17.17 -6.77
C GLU A 284 16.68 16.11 -5.91
N ASN A 285 17.26 15.71 -4.78
CA ASN A 285 16.67 14.74 -3.86
C ASN A 285 15.35 15.26 -3.26
N ALA A 286 15.27 16.54 -2.87
CA ALA A 286 14.02 17.15 -2.41
C ALA A 286 12.93 17.16 -3.51
N HIS A 287 13.28 17.42 -4.76
CA HIS A 287 12.35 17.31 -5.90
C HIS A 287 11.91 15.86 -6.15
N LEU A 288 12.82 14.88 -6.06
CA LEU A 288 12.49 13.46 -6.20
C LEU A 288 11.57 12.98 -5.07
N GLN A 289 11.83 13.35 -3.82
CA GLN A 289 10.96 13.06 -2.68
C GLN A 289 9.56 13.64 -2.87
N SER A 290 9.46 14.89 -3.34
CA SER A 290 8.17 15.53 -3.66
C SER A 290 7.41 14.78 -4.76
N ARG A 291 8.11 14.27 -5.78
CA ARG A 291 7.52 13.46 -6.86
C ARG A 291 7.06 12.08 -6.39
N VAL A 292 7.83 11.44 -5.50
CA VAL A 292 7.45 10.17 -4.86
C VAL A 292 6.17 10.37 -4.04
N GLN A 293 6.15 11.38 -3.16
CA GLN A 293 4.99 11.70 -2.34
C GLN A 293 3.73 12.00 -3.19
N ALA A 294 3.87 12.73 -4.30
CA ALA A 294 2.77 12.94 -5.24
C ALA A 294 2.26 11.62 -5.84
N LYS A 295 3.15 10.68 -6.21
CA LYS A 295 2.75 9.37 -6.71
C LYS A 295 2.14 8.46 -5.65
N ASP A 296 2.58 8.56 -4.40
CA ASP A 296 1.95 7.85 -3.28
C ASP A 296 0.50 8.35 -3.04
N THR A 297 0.24 9.66 -3.17
CA THR A 297 -1.12 10.20 -3.08
C THR A 297 -2.02 9.80 -4.25
N GLU A 298 -1.48 9.80 -5.50
CA GLU A 298 -2.21 9.26 -6.66
C GLU A 298 -2.55 7.77 -6.48
N LEU A 299 -1.59 6.97 -5.98
CA LEU A 299 -1.76 5.54 -5.73
C LEU A 299 -2.84 5.29 -4.66
N ALA A 300 -2.83 6.04 -3.56
CA ALA A 300 -3.85 5.95 -2.51
C ALA A 300 -5.25 6.29 -3.03
N ALA A 301 -5.38 7.34 -3.87
CA ALA A 301 -6.64 7.70 -4.51
C ALA A 301 -7.12 6.62 -5.50
N ALA A 302 -6.21 6.01 -6.28
CA ALA A 302 -6.53 4.90 -7.16
C ALA A 302 -7.00 3.66 -6.39
N GLN A 303 -6.33 3.31 -5.29
CA GLN A 303 -6.74 2.22 -4.40
C GLN A 303 -8.13 2.46 -3.78
N GLN A 304 -8.45 3.70 -3.36
CA GLN A 304 -9.78 4.02 -2.85
C GLN A 304 -10.86 3.89 -3.93
N ARG A 305 -10.58 4.30 -5.18
CA ARG A 305 -11.50 4.11 -6.32
C ARG A 305 -11.71 2.63 -6.63
N LEU A 306 -10.65 1.81 -6.59
CA LEU A 306 -10.75 0.38 -6.79
C LEU A 306 -11.69 -0.27 -5.77
N ARG A 307 -11.51 0.02 -4.46
CA ARG A 307 -12.40 -0.50 -3.40
C ARG A 307 -13.87 -0.14 -3.61
N ARG A 308 -14.18 1.11 -3.98
CA ARG A 308 -15.56 1.51 -4.29
C ARG A 308 -16.14 0.75 -5.49
N ASN A 309 -15.33 0.51 -6.52
CA ASN A 309 -15.74 -0.28 -7.67
C ASN A 309 -15.98 -1.75 -7.29
N GLU A 310 -15.16 -2.34 -6.42
CA GLU A 310 -15.34 -3.68 -5.87
C GLU A 310 -16.63 -3.78 -5.04
N GLU A 311 -16.93 -2.80 -4.19
CA GLU A 311 -18.18 -2.69 -3.43
C GLU A 311 -19.41 -2.60 -4.36
N HIS A 312 -19.36 -1.74 -5.39
CA HIS A 312 -20.42 -1.64 -6.39
C HIS A 312 -20.61 -2.92 -7.21
N LEU A 313 -19.51 -3.60 -7.58
CA LEU A 313 -19.57 -4.88 -8.29
C LEU A 313 -20.26 -5.95 -7.44
N GLN A 314 -19.86 -6.10 -6.16
CA GLN A 314 -20.49 -7.04 -5.23
C GLN A 314 -21.98 -6.74 -5.00
N ALA A 315 -22.38 -5.46 -4.94
CA ALA A 315 -23.78 -5.08 -4.85
C ALA A 315 -24.57 -5.51 -6.12
N THR A 316 -24.01 -5.23 -7.29
CA THR A 316 -24.58 -5.60 -8.60
C THR A 316 -24.68 -7.13 -8.77
N GLU A 317 -23.71 -7.89 -8.27
CA GLU A 317 -23.74 -9.36 -8.28
C GLU A 317 -24.86 -9.92 -7.40
N ARG A 318 -25.09 -9.35 -6.20
CA ARG A 318 -26.19 -9.74 -5.29
C ARG A 318 -27.57 -9.45 -5.90
N GLU A 319 -27.72 -8.30 -6.56
CA GLU A 319 -28.95 -7.95 -7.28
C GLU A 319 -29.21 -8.93 -8.43
N ASN A 320 -28.21 -9.21 -9.27
CA ASN A 320 -28.29 -10.22 -10.33
C ASN A 320 -28.61 -11.62 -9.80
N GLN A 321 -28.06 -12.01 -8.64
CA GLN A 321 -28.38 -13.28 -8.00
C GLN A 321 -29.84 -13.34 -7.54
N THR A 322 -30.37 -12.23 -7.03
CA THR A 322 -31.79 -12.11 -6.61
C THR A 322 -32.73 -12.20 -7.81
N LEU A 323 -32.46 -11.41 -8.86
CA LEU A 323 -33.24 -11.44 -10.11
C LEU A 323 -33.23 -12.82 -10.78
N ARG A 324 -32.10 -13.56 -10.74
CA ARG A 324 -32.04 -14.95 -11.21
C ARG A 324 -32.94 -15.88 -10.40
N GLN A 325 -33.00 -15.75 -9.07
CA GLN A 325 -33.90 -16.54 -8.24
C GLN A 325 -35.38 -16.23 -8.52
N GLU A 326 -35.71 -14.95 -8.75
CA GLU A 326 -37.08 -14.54 -9.13
C GLU A 326 -37.47 -15.06 -10.52
N LEU A 327 -36.56 -15.01 -11.50
CA LEU A 327 -36.76 -15.59 -12.82
C LEU A 327 -37.06 -17.09 -12.72
N THR A 328 -36.23 -17.86 -11.99
CA THR A 328 -36.48 -19.30 -11.79
C THR A 328 -37.81 -19.58 -11.10
N ARG A 329 -38.22 -18.76 -10.11
CA ARG A 329 -39.55 -18.87 -9.50
C ARG A 329 -40.66 -18.66 -10.55
N LYS A 330 -40.56 -17.61 -11.37
CA LYS A 330 -41.54 -17.30 -12.42
C LYS A 330 -41.58 -18.35 -13.53
N GLU A 331 -40.45 -18.96 -13.88
CA GLU A 331 -40.39 -20.10 -14.80
C GLU A 331 -41.11 -21.33 -14.23
N THR A 332 -40.93 -21.65 -12.94
CA THR A 332 -41.66 -22.77 -12.30
C THR A 332 -43.17 -22.49 -12.20
N GLU A 333 -43.57 -21.26 -11.88
CA GLU A 333 -44.97 -20.83 -11.85
C GLU A 333 -45.63 -20.92 -13.24
N LEU A 334 -44.95 -20.42 -14.28
CA LEU A 334 -45.41 -20.52 -15.66
C LEU A 334 -45.55 -21.99 -16.11
N THR A 335 -44.62 -22.85 -15.71
CA THR A 335 -44.65 -24.28 -16.02
C THR A 335 -45.84 -24.97 -15.35
N ARG A 336 -46.12 -24.64 -14.09
CA ARG A 336 -47.32 -25.12 -13.37
C ARG A 336 -48.60 -24.64 -14.05
N ASN A 337 -48.70 -23.35 -14.38
CA ASN A 337 -49.90 -22.76 -14.97
C ASN A 337 -50.17 -23.33 -16.36
N LYS A 338 -49.13 -23.60 -17.17
CA LYS A 338 -49.27 -24.34 -18.43
C LYS A 338 -49.84 -25.75 -18.22
N ALA A 339 -49.31 -26.50 -17.26
CA ALA A 339 -49.81 -27.84 -16.95
C ALA A 339 -51.26 -27.83 -16.42
N GLU A 340 -51.67 -26.79 -15.70
CA GLU A 340 -53.06 -26.60 -15.25
C GLU A 340 -53.99 -26.21 -16.40
N LEU A 341 -53.55 -25.32 -17.30
CA LEU A 341 -54.29 -24.98 -18.52
C LEU A 341 -54.54 -26.22 -19.39
N THR A 342 -53.51 -27.04 -19.65
CA THR A 342 -53.66 -28.29 -20.43
C THR A 342 -54.61 -29.29 -19.78
N ARG A 343 -54.70 -29.32 -18.44
CA ARG A 343 -55.73 -30.12 -17.73
C ARG A 343 -57.13 -29.55 -17.94
N LYS A 344 -57.29 -28.23 -17.87
CA LYS A 344 -58.58 -27.55 -18.08
C LYS A 344 -59.08 -27.68 -19.52
N GLU A 345 -58.18 -27.56 -20.50
CA GLU A 345 -58.47 -27.85 -21.91
C GLU A 345 -58.99 -29.28 -22.09
N ALA A 346 -58.31 -30.28 -21.48
CA ALA A 346 -58.76 -31.67 -21.52
C ALA A 346 -60.09 -31.93 -20.77
N GLU A 347 -60.41 -31.17 -19.72
CA GLU A 347 -61.73 -31.20 -19.06
C GLU A 347 -62.81 -30.62 -19.97
N VAL A 348 -62.54 -29.49 -20.66
CA VAL A 348 -63.47 -28.87 -21.61
C VAL A 348 -63.77 -29.81 -22.77
N THR A 349 -62.76 -30.42 -23.39
CA THR A 349 -62.97 -31.38 -24.49
C THR A 349 -63.86 -32.56 -24.07
N ARG A 350 -63.68 -33.09 -22.85
CA ARG A 350 -64.56 -34.16 -22.31
C ARG A 350 -65.99 -33.68 -22.08
N ALA A 351 -66.18 -32.44 -21.63
CA ALA A 351 -67.50 -31.85 -21.46
C ALA A 351 -68.19 -31.64 -22.82
N GLU A 352 -67.47 -31.14 -23.83
CA GLU A 352 -67.94 -31.01 -25.21
C GLU A 352 -68.34 -32.36 -25.82
N GLU A 353 -67.53 -33.40 -25.65
CA GLU A 353 -67.88 -34.78 -26.04
C GLU A 353 -69.15 -35.27 -25.34
N THR A 354 -69.34 -34.95 -24.06
CA THR A 354 -70.52 -35.35 -23.29
C THR A 354 -71.77 -34.62 -23.79
N ILE A 355 -71.71 -33.30 -23.93
CA ILE A 355 -72.79 -32.48 -24.49
C ILE A 355 -73.17 -32.97 -25.90
N ARG A 356 -72.19 -33.34 -26.73
CA ARG A 356 -72.44 -33.86 -28.08
C ARG A 356 -73.21 -35.20 -28.05
N ARG A 357 -72.92 -36.09 -27.09
CA ARG A 357 -73.67 -37.34 -26.88
C ARG A 357 -75.10 -37.07 -26.42
N GLU A 358 -75.29 -36.15 -25.47
CA GLU A 358 -76.62 -35.75 -24.97
C GLU A 358 -77.46 -35.09 -26.08
N GLN A 359 -76.86 -34.21 -26.89
CA GLN A 359 -77.51 -33.60 -28.06
C GLN A 359 -77.96 -34.65 -29.07
N GLN A 360 -77.15 -35.68 -29.33
CA GLN A 360 -77.53 -36.79 -30.19
C GLN A 360 -78.72 -37.58 -29.59
N GLN A 361 -78.70 -37.89 -28.30
CA GLN A 361 -79.83 -38.55 -27.62
C GLN A 361 -81.12 -37.71 -27.67
N ILE A 362 -81.03 -36.39 -27.49
CA ILE A 362 -82.17 -35.47 -27.61
C ILE A 362 -82.71 -35.46 -29.05
N GLN A 363 -81.82 -35.49 -30.06
CA GLN A 363 -82.22 -35.57 -31.47
C GLN A 363 -82.93 -36.90 -31.78
N GLU A 364 -82.42 -38.02 -31.28
CA GLU A 364 -83.07 -39.34 -31.40
C GLU A 364 -84.43 -39.37 -30.68
N MET A 365 -84.56 -38.77 -29.49
CA MET A 365 -85.85 -38.64 -28.80
C MET A 365 -86.85 -37.79 -29.57
N ARG A 366 -86.44 -36.63 -30.10
CA ARG A 366 -87.30 -35.78 -30.94
C ARG A 366 -87.73 -36.46 -32.23
N GLN A 367 -86.87 -37.29 -32.82
CA GLN A 367 -87.24 -38.09 -33.98
C GLN A 367 -88.34 -39.10 -33.62
N ARG A 368 -88.18 -39.85 -32.52
CA ARG A 368 -89.22 -40.78 -32.02
C ARG A 368 -90.52 -40.07 -31.67
N GLU A 369 -90.46 -38.88 -31.06
CA GLU A 369 -91.62 -38.03 -30.78
C GLU A 369 -92.34 -37.63 -32.07
N THR A 370 -91.58 -37.23 -33.10
CA THR A 370 -92.13 -36.88 -34.43
C THR A 370 -92.78 -38.09 -35.11
N GLU A 371 -92.17 -39.27 -35.02
CA GLU A 371 -92.71 -40.54 -35.52
C GLU A 371 -94.02 -40.92 -34.80
N LEU A 372 -94.08 -40.72 -33.47
CA LEU A 372 -95.28 -40.90 -32.65
C LEU A 372 -96.40 -39.93 -33.04
N VAL A 373 -96.10 -38.63 -33.15
CA VAL A 373 -97.07 -37.61 -33.59
C VAL A 373 -97.65 -37.97 -34.96
N GLN A 374 -96.81 -38.35 -35.93
CA GLN A 374 -97.26 -38.79 -37.24
C GLN A 374 -98.11 -40.07 -37.19
N ALA A 375 -97.88 -40.97 -36.24
CA ALA A 375 -98.72 -42.15 -36.06
C ALA A 375 -100.14 -41.75 -35.56
N THR A 376 -100.22 -40.89 -34.53
CA THR A 376 -101.50 -40.35 -34.05
C THR A 376 -102.25 -39.52 -35.10
N ASP A 377 -101.54 -38.73 -35.91
CA ASP A 377 -102.18 -37.94 -36.99
C ASP A 377 -102.79 -38.85 -38.07
N ARG A 378 -102.17 -40.01 -38.36
CA ARG A 378 -102.74 -41.02 -39.28
C ARG A 378 -103.99 -41.68 -38.71
N GLU A 379 -104.02 -42.00 -37.42
CA GLU A 379 -105.22 -42.52 -36.76
C GLU A 379 -106.36 -41.46 -36.74
N MET A 380 -106.03 -40.20 -36.44
CA MET A 380 -106.99 -39.09 -36.49
C MET A 380 -107.55 -38.86 -37.90
N ALA A 381 -106.73 -38.97 -38.94
CA ALA A 381 -107.18 -38.85 -40.33
C ALA A 381 -108.12 -40.00 -40.73
N LEU A 382 -107.83 -41.24 -40.30
CA LEU A 382 -108.71 -42.39 -40.47
C LEU A 382 -110.08 -42.19 -39.78
N LEU A 383 -110.09 -41.64 -38.57
CA LEU A 383 -111.31 -41.29 -37.85
C LEU A 383 -112.12 -40.19 -38.54
N GLN A 384 -111.46 -39.16 -39.10
CA GLN A 384 -112.14 -38.14 -39.89
C GLN A 384 -112.73 -38.69 -41.19
N GLN A 385 -112.09 -39.67 -41.84
CA GLN A 385 -112.60 -40.28 -43.08
C GLN A 385 -113.89 -41.08 -42.87
N GLN A 386 -114.20 -41.52 -41.64
CA GLN A 386 -115.42 -42.27 -41.32
C GLN A 386 -116.66 -41.41 -41.01
N LEU A 387 -116.52 -40.07 -40.91
CA LEU A 387 -117.59 -39.16 -40.50
C LEU A 387 -117.95 -38.15 -41.61
N GLY A 388 -119.11 -38.38 -42.24
CA GLY A 388 -119.67 -37.55 -43.32
C GLY A 388 -120.15 -36.16 -42.87
N GLU A 389 -120.40 -35.31 -43.87
CA GLU A 389 -120.52 -33.84 -43.73
C GLU A 389 -121.61 -33.27 -42.80
N LYS A 390 -121.31 -32.03 -42.35
CA LYS A 390 -122.21 -30.97 -41.82
C LYS A 390 -122.81 -31.21 -40.43
N HIS A 391 -122.36 -30.40 -39.46
CA HIS A 391 -123.17 -29.35 -38.81
C HIS A 391 -122.23 -28.36 -38.07
N SER A 392 -122.67 -27.10 -37.90
CA SER A 392 -121.92 -26.02 -37.28
C SER A 392 -122.61 -25.56 -36.00
N TYR A 393 -121.87 -25.49 -34.88
CA TYR A 393 -122.39 -25.10 -33.56
C TYR A 393 -121.60 -23.92 -32.99
N THR A 394 -122.30 -22.98 -32.36
CA THR A 394 -121.70 -21.84 -31.63
C THR A 394 -122.01 -21.95 -30.14
N CYS A 395 -121.06 -21.53 -29.30
CA CYS A 395 -121.09 -21.75 -27.85
C CYS A 395 -120.88 -20.42 -27.09
N GLN A 396 -121.71 -20.17 -26.09
CA GLN A 396 -121.50 -19.16 -25.05
C GLN A 396 -121.62 -19.84 -23.68
N VAL A 397 -120.71 -19.51 -22.76
CA VAL A 397 -120.61 -20.10 -21.43
C VAL A 397 -120.74 -19.01 -20.38
N SER A 398 -121.60 -19.23 -19.38
CA SER A 398 -121.74 -18.39 -18.20
C SER A 398 -121.88 -19.25 -16.94
N GLY A 399 -121.18 -18.87 -15.87
CA GLY A 399 -121.17 -19.57 -14.60
C GLY A 399 -120.56 -18.69 -13.49
N PRO A 400 -120.84 -18.95 -12.20
CA PRO A 400 -120.61 -17.97 -11.13
C PRO A 400 -119.14 -17.79 -10.75
N GLY A 401 -118.83 -16.63 -10.17
CA GLY A 401 -117.45 -16.23 -9.85
C GLY A 401 -116.79 -17.05 -8.75
N LEU A 402 -115.52 -17.37 -8.95
CA LEU A 402 -114.57 -17.86 -7.95
C LEU A 402 -113.35 -16.95 -7.95
N THR A 403 -113.04 -16.37 -6.79
CA THR A 403 -111.80 -15.60 -6.57
C THR A 403 -110.60 -16.52 -6.32
N SER A 404 -109.40 -15.94 -6.28
CA SER A 404 -108.13 -16.65 -6.43
C SER A 404 -107.79 -17.74 -5.40
N ALA A 405 -106.93 -18.66 -5.85
CA ALA A 405 -106.11 -19.65 -5.11
C ALA A 405 -106.61 -21.12 -5.14
N THR A 406 -105.90 -21.92 -5.96
CA THR A 406 -105.51 -23.34 -5.74
C THR A 406 -106.58 -24.44 -5.72
N VAL A 407 -106.13 -25.66 -6.09
CA VAL A 407 -106.82 -26.98 -6.04
C VAL A 407 -107.77 -27.24 -7.23
N ASN A 408 -107.42 -28.10 -8.19
CA ASN A 408 -107.33 -29.58 -8.13
C ASN A 408 -108.66 -30.31 -7.80
N GLN A 409 -109.80 -29.88 -8.37
CA GLN A 409 -110.94 -30.77 -8.61
C GLN A 409 -111.59 -30.50 -9.99
N PRO A 410 -112.12 -31.53 -10.68
CA PRO A 410 -112.78 -31.37 -11.98
C PRO A 410 -114.14 -30.68 -11.80
N THR A 411 -114.17 -29.37 -12.01
CA THR A 411 -115.40 -28.57 -11.88
C THR A 411 -116.21 -28.70 -13.17
N HIS A 412 -117.31 -29.44 -13.13
CA HIS A 412 -118.19 -29.63 -14.29
C HIS A 412 -118.81 -28.30 -14.73
N VAL A 413 -118.53 -27.91 -15.98
CA VAL A 413 -119.15 -26.75 -16.62
C VAL A 413 -120.31 -27.24 -17.47
N LEU A 414 -121.52 -26.77 -17.17
CA LEU A 414 -122.71 -27.09 -17.95
C LEU A 414 -122.77 -26.16 -19.17
N VAL A 415 -122.80 -26.73 -20.38
CA VAL A 415 -123.01 -25.97 -21.62
C VAL A 415 -124.43 -26.23 -22.10
N GLN A 416 -125.23 -25.16 -22.18
CA GLN A 416 -126.53 -25.20 -22.84
C GLN A 416 -126.39 -24.74 -24.30
N LEU A 417 -126.86 -25.56 -25.23
CA LEU A 417 -126.95 -25.26 -26.65
C LEU A 417 -128.42 -25.19 -27.04
N THR A 418 -128.88 -24.05 -27.52
CA THR A 418 -130.22 -23.86 -28.09
C THR A 418 -130.17 -23.95 -29.60
N ASP A 419 -131.07 -24.75 -30.20
CA ASP A 419 -131.23 -24.78 -31.65
C ASP A 419 -132.05 -23.58 -32.17
N SER A 420 -132.10 -23.42 -33.49
CA SER A 420 -132.84 -22.35 -34.18
C SER A 420 -134.37 -22.46 -34.07
N SER A 421 -134.90 -23.52 -33.42
CA SER A 421 -136.31 -23.67 -33.06
C SER A 421 -136.60 -23.34 -31.60
N GLY A 422 -135.60 -22.88 -30.83
CA GLY A 422 -135.75 -22.39 -29.46
C GLY A 422 -135.76 -23.48 -28.39
N ARG A 423 -135.32 -24.70 -28.68
CA ARG A 423 -135.24 -25.79 -27.70
C ARG A 423 -133.82 -25.91 -27.11
N PRO A 424 -133.66 -25.91 -25.77
CA PRO A 424 -132.36 -26.07 -25.13
C PRO A 424 -131.97 -27.55 -24.94
N TYR A 425 -130.73 -27.89 -25.29
CA TYR A 425 -130.07 -29.14 -24.94
C TYR A 425 -128.94 -28.84 -23.94
N SER A 426 -128.75 -29.69 -22.95
CA SER A 426 -127.69 -29.54 -21.93
C SER A 426 -126.69 -30.68 -22.04
N LEU A 427 -125.41 -30.37 -22.23
CA LEU A 427 -124.32 -31.35 -22.27
C LEU A 427 -123.33 -31.06 -21.12
N PRO A 428 -123.00 -32.06 -20.28
CA PRO A 428 -121.98 -31.91 -19.24
C PRO A 428 -120.57 -32.04 -19.86
N LEU A 429 -119.77 -30.98 -19.77
CA LEU A 429 -118.38 -30.97 -20.22
C LEU A 429 -117.42 -31.03 -19.03
N ASN A 430 -116.45 -31.95 -19.11
CA ASN A 430 -115.42 -32.17 -18.11
C ASN A 430 -114.06 -32.00 -18.78
N VAL A 431 -113.42 -30.82 -18.61
CA VAL A 431 -112.33 -30.35 -19.48
C VAL A 431 -111.04 -30.18 -18.69
N THR A 432 -110.35 -31.30 -18.43
CA THR A 432 -108.90 -31.32 -18.17
C THR A 432 -108.09 -31.68 -19.43
N ALA A 433 -108.77 -31.95 -20.55
CA ALA A 433 -108.20 -32.18 -21.87
C ALA A 433 -109.03 -31.44 -22.95
N GLN A 434 -108.38 -31.01 -24.05
CA GLN A 434 -108.96 -30.33 -25.23
C GLN A 434 -109.15 -28.79 -25.21
N LEU A 435 -108.44 -28.03 -24.38
CA LEU A 435 -108.43 -26.55 -24.50
C LEU A 435 -107.68 -26.02 -25.74
N GLU A 436 -106.79 -26.79 -26.37
CA GLU A 436 -106.06 -26.35 -27.58
C GLU A 436 -106.79 -26.62 -28.90
N LEU A 437 -107.74 -27.56 -28.94
CA LEU A 437 -108.44 -27.95 -30.18
C LEU A 437 -109.50 -26.94 -30.64
N VAL A 438 -110.18 -26.26 -29.69
CA VAL A 438 -111.19 -25.24 -30.02
C VAL A 438 -110.54 -23.93 -30.49
N SER A 439 -109.31 -23.64 -30.07
CA SER A 439 -108.59 -22.40 -30.45
C SER A 439 -108.20 -22.32 -31.94
N LYS A 440 -108.04 -23.47 -32.62
CA LYS A 440 -107.66 -23.50 -34.06
C LYS A 440 -108.85 -23.43 -35.02
N ALA A 441 -110.09 -23.59 -34.53
CA ALA A 441 -111.25 -23.85 -35.40
C ALA A 441 -112.10 -22.62 -35.79
N THR A 442 -112.04 -21.49 -35.05
CA THR A 442 -113.05 -20.41 -35.15
C THR A 442 -112.53 -19.04 -35.60
N HIS A 443 -111.24 -18.93 -35.90
CA HIS A 443 -110.66 -17.87 -36.74
C HIS A 443 -110.96 -16.38 -36.44
N ARG A 444 -111.33 -15.98 -35.19
CA ARG A 444 -111.10 -14.60 -34.66
C ARG A 444 -111.34 -14.44 -33.14
N THR A 445 -110.29 -13.95 -32.47
CA THR A 445 -110.25 -13.07 -31.29
C THR A 445 -111.46 -12.97 -30.34
N LEU A 446 -111.28 -13.47 -29.11
CA LEU A 446 -112.05 -13.03 -27.94
C LEU A 446 -111.40 -11.77 -27.31
N THR A 447 -111.85 -10.60 -27.74
CA THR A 447 -111.61 -9.33 -27.03
C THR A 447 -112.64 -9.14 -25.92
N ARG A 448 -112.21 -8.68 -24.73
CA ARG A 448 -113.11 -8.16 -23.69
C ARG A 448 -112.65 -6.77 -23.25
N TRP A 449 -113.57 -5.83 -23.37
CA TRP A 449 -113.54 -4.40 -23.00
C TRP A 449 -114.98 -4.04 -22.54
N PRO A 450 -115.27 -2.87 -21.93
CA PRO A 450 -114.34 -1.78 -21.61
C PRO A 450 -114.38 -1.32 -20.14
N GLY A 451 -113.27 -0.72 -19.71
CA GLY A 451 -113.24 0.44 -18.81
C GLY A 451 -112.27 1.43 -19.45
N GLN A 452 -112.74 2.65 -19.76
CA GLN A 452 -111.98 3.69 -20.47
C GLN A 452 -110.73 4.12 -19.66
N GLU A 453 -109.61 4.66 -20.16
CA GLU A 453 -108.97 4.84 -21.49
C GLU A 453 -107.49 5.28 -21.18
N THR A 454 -106.50 5.39 -22.08
CA THR A 454 -106.42 5.38 -23.56
C THR A 454 -105.11 4.71 -24.05
N ALA A 455 -104.74 4.98 -25.31
CA ALA A 455 -103.46 4.83 -26.02
C ALA A 455 -102.17 5.29 -25.26
N MET A 456 -100.94 4.82 -25.57
CA MET A 456 -100.47 4.08 -26.77
C MET A 456 -99.16 3.27 -26.59
N ASN A 457 -99.13 2.09 -27.20
CA ASN A 457 -98.02 1.43 -27.92
C ASN A 457 -96.63 1.08 -27.30
N ARG A 458 -96.46 -0.25 -27.14
CA ARG A 458 -95.35 -1.11 -27.64
C ARG A 458 -93.99 -1.11 -26.91
N VAL A 459 -93.75 -2.23 -26.21
CA VAL A 459 -92.43 -2.82 -25.92
C VAL A 459 -92.25 -4.07 -26.79
N TYR A 460 -91.08 -4.23 -27.41
CA TYR A 460 -90.69 -5.49 -28.08
C TYR A 460 -90.00 -6.43 -27.10
N ARG A 461 -90.21 -7.75 -27.25
CA ARG A 461 -89.49 -8.78 -26.49
C ARG A 461 -88.13 -9.10 -27.14
N LEU A 462 -87.14 -9.30 -26.29
CA LEU A 462 -85.98 -10.17 -26.54
C LEU A 462 -86.37 -11.65 -26.29
N PRO A 463 -85.71 -12.62 -26.94
CA PRO A 463 -85.02 -13.70 -26.24
C PRO A 463 -83.67 -13.21 -25.68
#